data_AF-C6WBQ0-F1
#
_entry.id   AF-C6WBQ0-F1
#
_cell.length_a   1.000
_cell.length_b   1.000
_cell.length_c   1.000
_cell.angle_alpha   90.00
_cell.angle_beta   90.00
_cell.angle_gamma   90.00
#
_symmetry.space_group_name_H-M   'P 1'
#
loop_
_entity.id
_entity.type
_entity.pdbx_description
1 polymer ?
#
loop_
_entity_poly.entity_id
_entity_poly.type
_entity_poly.pdbx_seq_one_letter_code
_entity_poly.pdbx_strand_id
1 'polypeptide(L)'
;MIGEVLLAVCASIQVEALELGPSSVVGIELPAGVVSPLAVLDVRVTAIGYSAAQDLVYGVDADGRVIAFDRRGARVPLPVRRSDLLRGATAGVVVGDRLVVRSGRLLLAVDINPTSPDYLLVVDETWLPTTALTINDFDLNPVDGLLYGVVVDARGAGRVVRVDPATGSVRPVDGTGALPPGMTSYGSVVLGPDGALYATANRDASGGLSTRFKVALDGTGTVVELGTRVAFSTLDASGCLVVRNPPRPQPQPKPQPQPQPAQPQPAQPRPAQPQAPQQPAPQPPVAQAPAVPPAPVPSPGPAPSSAPMAEPAPEQELVEGQPAVRDPRRRTEEVEAAGLNPLLHTVDDQRRWGLVALLLVLGGAAAARQVGSRRTR
;
A
#
# COMPACT_ATOMS: atom_id res chain seq x y z
N MET A 1 36.02 23.45 -4.03
CA MET A 1 34.62 23.31 -4.46
C MET A 1 34.08 22.04 -3.85
N ILE A 2 33.34 22.15 -2.75
CA ILE A 2 32.64 21.01 -2.16
C ILE A 2 31.34 20.93 -2.95
N GLY A 3 31.25 19.98 -3.88
CA GLY A 3 29.99 19.71 -4.56
C GLY A 3 29.00 19.22 -3.50
N GLU A 4 27.89 19.94 -3.34
CA GLU A 4 26.72 19.37 -2.67
C GLU A 4 26.32 18.15 -3.49
N VAL A 5 26.67 16.97 -2.98
CA VAL A 5 26.11 15.71 -3.46
C VAL A 5 24.62 15.80 -3.12
N LEU A 6 23.78 16.05 -4.11
CA LEU A 6 22.35 15.82 -3.96
C LEU A 6 22.18 14.35 -3.59
N LEU A 7 21.86 14.08 -2.33
CA LEU A 7 21.33 12.79 -1.93
C LEU A 7 20.02 12.63 -2.72
N ALA A 8 19.99 11.68 -3.64
CA ALA A 8 18.76 11.30 -4.31
C ALA A 8 17.81 10.80 -3.22
N VAL A 9 16.70 11.52 -3.05
CA VAL A 9 15.64 11.12 -2.12
C VAL A 9 14.72 10.18 -2.86
N CYS A 10 14.43 9.04 -2.23
CA CYS A 10 13.37 8.19 -2.70
C CYS A 10 12.06 8.65 -2.07
N ALA A 11 11.06 8.99 -2.88
CA ALA A 11 9.69 9.05 -2.40
C ALA A 11 9.04 7.69 -2.70
N SER A 12 8.46 7.04 -1.71
CA SER A 12 7.65 5.83 -1.91
C SER A 12 6.22 6.13 -1.51
N ILE A 13 5.26 5.49 -2.16
CA ILE A 13 3.89 5.44 -1.65
C ILE A 13 3.69 4.09 -0.96
N GLN A 14 3.00 4.10 0.17
CA GLN A 14 2.68 2.91 0.94
C GLN A 14 1.19 2.88 1.25
N VAL A 15 0.59 1.70 1.14
CA VAL A 15 -0.77 1.43 1.62
C VAL A 15 -0.70 0.75 2.99
N GLU A 16 -1.53 1.20 3.92
CA GLU A 16 -1.52 0.74 5.31
C GLU A 16 -2.93 0.38 5.77
N ALA A 17 -3.10 -0.79 6.39
CA ALA A 17 -4.37 -1.15 7.05
C ALA A 17 -4.11 -1.73 8.44
N LEU A 18 -4.74 -1.15 9.47
CA LEU A 18 -4.60 -1.60 10.86
C LEU A 18 -5.30 -2.95 11.11
N GLU A 19 -6.52 -3.11 10.60
CA GLU A 19 -7.35 -4.32 10.76
C GLU A 19 -7.97 -4.76 9.42
N LEU A 20 -9.25 -5.16 9.39
CA LEU A 20 -9.99 -5.54 8.19
C LEU A 20 -10.52 -4.34 7.36
N GLY A 21 -10.22 -3.11 7.78
CA GLY A 21 -10.73 -1.89 7.17
C GLY A 21 -10.03 -1.46 5.87
N PRO A 22 -10.47 -0.33 5.29
CA PRO A 22 -9.87 0.26 4.10
C PRO A 22 -8.41 0.68 4.32
N SER A 23 -7.67 0.81 3.22
CA SER A 23 -6.27 1.23 3.29
C SER A 23 -6.15 2.75 3.41
N SER A 24 -5.26 3.22 4.28
CA SER A 24 -4.69 4.57 4.22
C SER A 24 -3.53 4.59 3.23
N VAL A 25 -3.34 5.71 2.53
CA VAL A 25 -2.22 5.94 1.62
C VAL A 25 -1.31 6.98 2.23
N VAL A 26 -0.03 6.67 2.34
CA VAL A 26 1.00 7.56 2.86
C VAL A 26 2.16 7.67 1.90
N GLY A 27 2.82 8.83 1.89
CA GLY A 27 4.13 9.02 1.29
C GLY A 27 5.23 8.76 2.30
N ILE A 28 6.35 8.20 1.86
CA ILE A 28 7.53 7.92 2.66
C ILE A 28 8.76 8.49 1.95
N GLU A 29 9.51 9.36 2.61
CA GLU A 29 10.79 9.86 2.11
C GLU A 29 11.95 9.04 2.70
N LEU A 30 12.75 8.39 1.86
CA LEU A 30 13.92 7.61 2.27
C LEU A 30 15.22 8.33 1.84
N PRO A 31 16.29 8.29 2.67
CA PRO A 31 16.47 7.45 3.85
C PRO A 31 15.85 7.97 5.15
N ALA A 32 15.33 9.20 5.17
CA ALA A 32 14.91 9.88 6.40
C ALA A 32 13.75 9.18 7.13
N GLY A 33 12.96 8.39 6.43
CA GLY A 33 11.80 7.67 6.97
C GLY A 33 10.60 8.56 7.26
N VAL A 34 10.60 9.82 6.80
CA VAL A 34 9.51 10.77 7.03
C VAL A 34 8.24 10.27 6.36
N VAL A 35 7.13 10.23 7.10
CA VAL A 35 5.83 9.75 6.63
C VAL A 35 4.86 10.93 6.52
N SER A 36 4.19 11.07 5.38
CA SER A 36 3.17 12.08 5.14
C SER A 36 1.84 11.43 4.73
N PRO A 37 0.70 11.76 5.37
CA PRO A 37 -0.60 11.25 4.93
C PRO A 37 -0.95 11.82 3.56
N LEU A 38 -1.52 11.00 2.69
CA LEU A 38 -1.94 11.39 1.34
C LEU A 38 -3.45 11.24 1.15
N ALA A 39 -3.99 10.06 1.44
CA ALA A 39 -5.41 9.77 1.25
C ALA A 39 -5.89 8.61 2.15
N VAL A 40 -7.20 8.41 2.20
CA VAL A 40 -7.83 7.18 2.70
C VAL A 40 -8.69 6.63 1.58
N LEU A 41 -8.55 5.34 1.31
CA LEU A 41 -9.32 4.66 0.27
C LEU A 41 -10.64 4.15 0.86
N ASP A 42 -11.61 3.91 -0.02
CA ASP A 42 -12.89 3.25 0.30
C ASP A 42 -12.78 1.72 0.28
N VAL A 43 -11.66 1.21 -0.23
CA VAL A 43 -11.35 -0.22 -0.35
C VAL A 43 -10.05 -0.56 0.36
N ARG A 44 -9.91 -1.84 0.69
CA ARG A 44 -8.64 -2.40 1.12
C ARG A 44 -7.78 -2.74 -0.10
N VAL A 45 -6.53 -2.30 -0.07
CA VAL A 45 -5.52 -2.52 -1.11
C VAL A 45 -4.30 -3.18 -0.47
N THR A 46 -3.80 -4.24 -1.08
CA THR A 46 -2.80 -5.13 -0.47
C THR A 46 -1.63 -5.48 -1.38
N ALA A 47 -1.59 -4.94 -2.59
CA ALA A 47 -0.49 -5.05 -3.53
C ALA A 47 -0.52 -3.84 -4.46
N ILE A 48 0.56 -3.09 -4.57
CA ILE A 48 0.70 -1.87 -5.36
C ILE A 48 2.07 -1.80 -6.05
N GLY A 49 2.16 -1.04 -7.13
CA GLY A 49 3.43 -0.79 -7.82
C GLY A 49 3.35 0.50 -8.64
N TYR A 50 4.43 1.27 -8.67
CA TYR A 50 4.47 2.55 -9.38
C TYR A 50 4.93 2.39 -10.83
N SER A 51 4.10 2.83 -11.77
CA SER A 51 4.46 2.98 -13.18
C SER A 51 4.98 4.38 -13.45
N ALA A 52 6.30 4.50 -13.63
CA ALA A 52 6.93 5.77 -13.99
C ALA A 52 6.49 6.30 -15.37
N ALA A 53 6.14 5.41 -16.30
CA ALA A 53 5.69 5.78 -17.64
C ALA A 53 4.32 6.47 -17.65
N GLN A 54 3.46 6.12 -16.68
CA GLN A 54 2.09 6.63 -16.58
C GLN A 54 1.90 7.60 -15.41
N ASP A 55 2.89 7.71 -14.54
CA ASP A 55 2.83 8.44 -13.28
C ASP A 55 1.69 8.01 -12.35
N LEU A 56 1.41 6.70 -12.34
CA LEU A 56 0.34 6.09 -11.56
C LEU A 56 0.86 4.97 -10.67
N VAL A 57 0.28 4.84 -9.50
CA VAL A 57 0.38 3.61 -8.70
C VAL A 57 -0.79 2.73 -9.09
N TYR A 58 -0.48 1.55 -9.64
CA TYR A 58 -1.45 0.48 -9.85
C TYR A 58 -1.49 -0.40 -8.62
N GLY A 59 -2.63 -1.03 -8.38
CA GLY A 59 -2.76 -1.99 -7.30
C GLY A 59 -3.94 -2.92 -7.44
N VAL A 60 -4.07 -3.83 -6.48
CA VAL A 60 -5.15 -4.80 -6.40
C VAL A 60 -5.88 -4.62 -5.07
N ASP A 61 -7.20 -4.46 -5.15
CA ASP A 61 -8.03 -4.45 -3.95
C ASP A 61 -8.35 -5.87 -3.44
N ALA A 62 -8.88 -5.98 -2.22
CA ALA A 62 -9.17 -7.26 -1.57
C ALA A 62 -10.14 -8.16 -2.37
N ASP A 63 -10.93 -7.57 -3.27
CA ASP A 63 -11.85 -8.27 -4.15
C ASP A 63 -11.20 -8.81 -5.42
N GLY A 64 -9.91 -8.52 -5.66
CA GLY A 64 -9.18 -8.93 -6.87
C GLY A 64 -9.44 -8.00 -8.05
N ARG A 65 -9.85 -6.76 -7.82
CA ARG A 65 -10.01 -5.74 -8.86
C ARG A 65 -8.77 -4.88 -8.96
N VAL A 66 -8.35 -4.59 -10.19
CA VAL A 66 -7.25 -3.67 -10.46
C VAL A 66 -7.73 -2.22 -10.26
N ILE A 67 -6.94 -1.45 -9.54
CA ILE A 67 -7.20 -0.05 -9.24
C ILE A 67 -5.96 0.79 -9.56
N ALA A 68 -6.14 2.10 -9.67
CA ALA A 68 -5.02 3.03 -9.74
C ALA A 68 -5.29 4.29 -8.91
N PHE A 69 -4.21 4.93 -8.49
CA PHE A 69 -4.22 6.27 -7.89
C PHE A 69 -2.97 7.05 -8.25
N ASP A 70 -3.06 8.37 -8.21
CA ASP A 70 -1.94 9.27 -8.50
C ASP A 70 -0.97 9.39 -7.32
N ARG A 71 0.08 10.21 -7.48
CA ARG A 71 1.07 10.44 -6.42
C ARG A 71 0.52 11.05 -5.13
N ARG A 72 -0.67 11.62 -5.16
CA ARG A 72 -1.37 12.21 -4.01
C ARG A 72 -2.37 11.23 -3.40
N GLY A 73 -2.42 9.98 -3.88
CA GLY A 73 -3.37 8.97 -3.44
C GLY A 73 -4.78 9.16 -3.99
N ALA A 74 -4.99 10.08 -4.94
CA ALA A 74 -6.30 10.29 -5.54
C ALA A 74 -6.62 9.18 -6.55
N ARG A 75 -7.79 8.55 -6.40
CA ARG A 75 -8.24 7.46 -7.28
C ARG A 75 -8.32 7.92 -8.74
N VAL A 76 -7.73 7.12 -9.62
CA VAL A 76 -7.87 7.28 -11.07
C VAL A 76 -8.93 6.30 -11.57
N PRO A 77 -9.94 6.76 -12.32
CA PRO A 77 -10.94 5.87 -12.89
C PRO A 77 -10.32 4.87 -13.87
N LEU A 78 -10.62 3.58 -13.67
CA LEU A 78 -10.24 2.49 -14.56
C LEU A 78 -11.48 1.71 -15.00
N PRO A 79 -11.46 1.06 -16.18
CA PRO A 79 -12.42 0.01 -16.49
C PRO A 79 -12.44 -1.05 -15.38
N VAL A 80 -13.64 -1.48 -14.97
CA VAL A 80 -13.75 -2.51 -13.95
C VAL A 80 -13.32 -3.85 -14.54
N ARG A 81 -12.23 -4.40 -14.01
CA ARG A 81 -11.73 -5.75 -14.27
C ARG A 81 -11.43 -6.43 -12.96
N ARG A 82 -12.05 -7.60 -12.76
CA ARG A 82 -11.91 -8.44 -11.57
C ARG A 82 -11.41 -9.81 -12.00
N SER A 83 -10.46 -10.35 -11.26
CA SER A 83 -10.00 -11.72 -11.42
C SER A 83 -9.92 -12.41 -10.07
N ASP A 84 -10.41 -13.64 -9.99
CA ASP A 84 -10.32 -14.44 -8.77
C ASP A 84 -8.87 -14.82 -8.45
N LEU A 85 -7.99 -14.88 -9.46
CA LEU A 85 -6.56 -15.12 -9.27
C LEU A 85 -5.88 -14.00 -8.47
N LEU A 86 -6.40 -12.77 -8.60
CA LEU A 86 -5.87 -11.59 -7.92
C LEU A 86 -6.40 -11.44 -6.49
N ARG A 87 -7.40 -12.22 -6.07
CA ARG A 87 -7.89 -12.19 -4.69
C ARG A 87 -6.80 -12.70 -3.75
N GLY A 88 -6.51 -11.92 -2.71
CA GLY A 88 -5.43 -12.25 -1.78
C GLY A 88 -4.03 -11.95 -2.32
N ALA A 89 -3.92 -11.08 -3.33
CA ALA A 89 -2.63 -10.48 -3.67
C ALA A 89 -2.04 -9.77 -2.43
N THR A 90 -0.75 -9.97 -2.18
CA THR A 90 -0.07 -9.48 -0.95
C THR A 90 1.19 -8.68 -1.21
N ALA A 91 1.71 -8.71 -2.44
CA ALA A 91 2.88 -7.95 -2.85
C ALA A 91 2.66 -7.45 -4.28
N GLY A 92 3.11 -6.25 -4.61
CA GLY A 92 3.03 -5.69 -5.96
C GLY A 92 4.32 -4.99 -6.39
N VAL A 93 4.58 -4.97 -7.69
CA VAL A 93 5.62 -4.14 -8.30
C VAL A 93 5.30 -3.92 -9.76
N VAL A 94 5.74 -2.80 -10.34
CA VAL A 94 5.64 -2.61 -11.79
C VAL A 94 6.95 -2.99 -12.47
N VAL A 95 6.86 -3.86 -13.47
CA VAL A 95 7.97 -4.25 -14.35
C VAL A 95 7.59 -3.92 -15.79
N GLY A 96 8.15 -2.82 -16.32
CA GLY A 96 7.74 -2.28 -17.61
C GLY A 96 6.26 -1.89 -17.61
N ASP A 97 5.49 -2.48 -18.53
CA ASP A 97 4.05 -2.24 -18.66
C ASP A 97 3.21 -3.33 -17.94
N ARG A 98 3.78 -3.98 -16.93
CA ARG A 98 3.07 -5.02 -16.16
C ARG A 98 3.09 -4.70 -14.68
N LEU A 99 1.93 -4.76 -14.03
CA LEU A 99 1.86 -4.91 -12.58
C LEU A 99 2.04 -6.39 -12.25
N VAL A 100 3.19 -6.74 -11.69
CA VAL A 100 3.48 -8.08 -11.20
C VAL A 100 3.04 -8.16 -9.73
N VAL A 101 2.13 -9.08 -9.41
CA VAL A 101 1.62 -9.28 -8.06
C VAL A 101 1.83 -10.70 -7.56
N ARG A 102 2.08 -10.86 -6.28
CA ARG A 102 2.09 -12.18 -5.65
C ARG A 102 0.73 -12.50 -5.05
N SER A 103 0.13 -13.58 -5.51
CA SER A 103 -1.12 -14.16 -4.98
C SER A 103 -0.87 -15.62 -4.61
N GLY A 104 -0.80 -15.91 -3.31
CA GLY A 104 -0.49 -17.26 -2.83
C GLY A 104 0.86 -17.79 -3.34
N ARG A 105 0.82 -18.77 -4.25
CA ARG A 105 2.00 -19.39 -4.88
C ARG A 105 2.29 -18.89 -6.29
N LEU A 106 1.60 -17.86 -6.75
CA LEU A 106 1.74 -17.34 -8.10
C LEU A 106 2.30 -15.92 -8.04
N LEU A 107 3.23 -15.63 -8.94
CA LEU A 107 3.43 -14.29 -9.48
C LEU A 107 2.54 -14.16 -10.71
N LEU A 108 1.65 -13.19 -10.68
CA LEU A 108 0.71 -12.89 -11.76
C LEU A 108 1.13 -11.57 -12.38
N ALA A 109 1.26 -11.51 -13.70
CA ALA A 109 1.51 -10.25 -14.38
C ALA A 109 0.20 -9.73 -14.99
N VAL A 110 -0.21 -8.53 -14.58
CA VAL A 110 -1.36 -7.81 -15.11
C VAL A 110 -0.86 -6.79 -16.12
N ASP A 111 -1.40 -6.79 -17.34
CA ASP A 111 -1.07 -5.77 -18.33
C ASP A 111 -1.64 -4.41 -17.91
N ILE A 112 -0.78 -3.41 -17.79
CA ILE A 112 -1.17 -2.03 -17.45
C ILE A 112 -0.96 -1.06 -18.61
N ASN A 113 -0.69 -1.54 -19.83
CA ASN A 113 -0.64 -0.68 -21.02
C ASN A 113 -2.07 -0.32 -21.48
N PRO A 114 -2.50 0.95 -21.40
CA PRO A 114 -3.86 1.36 -21.75
C PRO A 114 -4.20 1.20 -23.24
N THR A 115 -3.21 0.99 -24.09
CA THR A 115 -3.40 0.74 -25.54
C THR A 115 -3.46 -0.74 -25.89
N SER A 116 -3.20 -1.62 -24.92
CA SER A 116 -3.25 -3.07 -25.12
C SER A 116 -4.70 -3.58 -25.17
N PRO A 117 -5.01 -4.55 -26.04
CA PRO A 117 -6.29 -5.25 -25.98
C PRO A 117 -6.49 -6.01 -24.65
N ASP A 118 -5.39 -6.36 -23.97
CA ASP A 118 -5.39 -7.11 -22.72
C ASP A 118 -5.29 -6.19 -21.48
N TYR A 119 -5.49 -4.88 -21.65
CA TYR A 119 -5.39 -3.91 -20.56
C TYR A 119 -6.23 -4.33 -19.34
N LEU A 120 -5.53 -4.40 -18.19
CA LEU A 120 -6.01 -4.82 -16.87
C LEU A 120 -6.38 -6.32 -16.76
N LEU A 121 -5.94 -7.16 -17.69
CA LEU A 121 -6.05 -8.62 -17.62
C LEU A 121 -4.75 -9.24 -17.11
N VAL A 122 -4.87 -10.40 -16.47
CA VAL A 122 -3.71 -11.25 -16.16
C VAL A 122 -3.22 -11.87 -17.47
N VAL A 123 -1.96 -11.64 -17.81
CA VAL A 123 -1.33 -12.07 -19.07
C VAL A 123 -0.20 -13.08 -18.86
N ASP A 124 0.24 -13.30 -17.63
CA ASP A 124 1.31 -14.24 -17.31
C ASP A 124 1.19 -14.78 -15.88
N GLU A 125 1.65 -16.02 -15.67
CA GLU A 125 1.64 -16.71 -14.38
C GLU A 125 2.94 -17.46 -14.17
N THR A 126 3.61 -17.20 -13.05
CA THR A 126 4.85 -17.87 -12.65
C THR A 126 4.71 -18.50 -11.27
N TRP A 127 5.09 -19.76 -11.15
CA TRP A 127 4.98 -20.51 -9.89
C TRP A 127 6.13 -20.19 -8.93
N LEU A 128 5.77 -19.98 -7.67
CA LEU A 128 6.71 -19.77 -6.58
C LEU A 128 6.92 -21.03 -5.72
N PRO A 129 8.15 -21.25 -5.23
CA PRO A 129 8.42 -22.26 -4.22
C PRO A 129 7.76 -21.88 -2.88
N THR A 130 7.59 -22.85 -1.98
CA THR A 130 7.00 -22.62 -0.66
C THR A 130 7.78 -21.62 0.19
N THR A 131 9.09 -21.48 -0.04
CA THR A 131 9.94 -20.47 0.62
C THR A 131 9.52 -19.05 0.29
N ALA A 132 8.88 -18.81 -0.86
CA ALA A 132 8.40 -17.48 -1.23
C ALA A 132 7.11 -17.08 -0.49
N LEU A 133 6.46 -18.02 0.21
CA LEU A 133 5.15 -17.77 0.81
C LEU A 133 5.17 -16.72 1.93
N THR A 134 6.35 -16.46 2.51
CA THR A 134 6.55 -15.47 3.57
C THR A 134 7.05 -14.13 3.06
N ILE A 135 7.26 -14.00 1.75
CA ILE A 135 7.50 -12.69 1.10
C ILE A 135 6.16 -11.96 1.07
N ASN A 136 6.07 -10.86 1.82
CA ASN A 136 4.86 -10.04 1.91
C ASN A 136 4.99 -8.70 1.19
N ASP A 137 6.15 -8.39 0.63
CA ASP A 137 6.34 -7.33 -0.36
C ASP A 137 7.69 -7.56 -1.08
N PHE A 138 7.87 -6.96 -2.24
CA PHE A 138 9.14 -6.89 -2.98
C PHE A 138 9.25 -5.62 -3.82
N ASP A 139 10.47 -5.21 -4.12
CA ASP A 139 10.73 -4.13 -5.10
C ASP A 139 11.64 -4.63 -6.23
N LEU A 140 11.53 -4.00 -7.39
CA LEU A 140 12.33 -4.32 -8.57
C LEU A 140 13.70 -3.64 -8.44
N ASN A 141 14.77 -4.43 -8.57
CA ASN A 141 16.07 -3.86 -8.85
C ASN A 141 16.22 -3.64 -10.36
N PRO A 142 16.26 -2.39 -10.85
CA PRO A 142 16.35 -2.12 -12.29
C PRO A 142 17.71 -2.53 -12.89
N VAL A 143 18.72 -2.80 -12.06
CA VAL A 143 20.07 -3.16 -12.54
C VAL A 143 20.12 -4.61 -13.01
N ASP A 144 19.50 -5.54 -12.28
CA ASP A 144 19.53 -6.98 -12.57
C ASP A 144 18.16 -7.55 -13.00
N GLY A 145 17.08 -6.77 -12.88
CA GLY A 145 15.72 -7.18 -13.24
C GLY A 145 15.08 -8.14 -12.25
N LEU A 146 15.67 -8.35 -11.07
CA LEU A 146 15.17 -9.26 -10.05
C LEU A 146 14.35 -8.49 -9.01
N LEU A 147 13.41 -9.19 -8.37
CA LEU A 147 12.60 -8.66 -7.29
C LEU A 147 13.28 -8.94 -5.96
N TYR A 148 13.44 -7.94 -5.10
CA TYR A 148 14.05 -8.09 -3.78
C TYR A 148 13.01 -7.98 -2.70
N GLY A 149 12.98 -8.94 -1.79
CA GLY A 149 12.04 -8.99 -0.68
C GLY A 149 12.65 -9.63 0.55
N VAL A 150 11.82 -9.88 1.57
CA VAL A 150 12.27 -10.50 2.82
C VAL A 150 11.42 -11.74 3.10
N VAL A 151 12.09 -12.88 3.29
CA VAL A 151 11.45 -14.07 3.86
C VAL A 151 11.62 -14.06 5.36
N VAL A 152 10.62 -14.57 6.06
CA VAL A 152 10.64 -14.76 7.52
C VAL A 152 10.67 -16.25 7.83
N ASP A 153 11.57 -16.67 8.72
CA ASP A 153 11.65 -18.05 9.19
C ASP A 153 10.70 -18.34 10.36
N ALA A 154 10.68 -19.59 10.85
CA ALA A 154 9.81 -20.01 11.94
C ALA A 154 10.08 -19.29 13.29
N ARG A 155 11.23 -18.63 13.44
CA ARG A 155 11.60 -17.84 14.63
C ARG A 155 11.33 -16.35 14.43
N GLY A 156 10.76 -15.96 13.30
CA GLY A 156 10.51 -14.55 12.97
C GLY A 156 11.77 -13.81 12.51
N ALA A 157 12.87 -14.51 12.18
CA ALA A 157 14.07 -13.87 11.67
C ALA A 157 13.92 -13.60 10.16
N GLY A 158 14.16 -12.35 9.78
CA GLY A 158 14.09 -11.90 8.39
C GLY A 158 15.39 -12.18 7.64
N ARG A 159 15.27 -12.61 6.39
CA ARG A 159 16.39 -12.75 5.44
C ARG A 159 16.02 -12.12 4.11
N VAL A 160 16.91 -11.29 3.57
CA VAL A 160 16.73 -10.73 2.23
C VAL A 160 16.90 -11.83 1.19
N VAL A 161 15.97 -11.86 0.23
CA VAL A 161 15.99 -12.75 -0.92
C VAL A 161 15.79 -11.96 -2.20
N ARG A 162 16.26 -12.53 -3.30
CA ARG A 162 15.90 -12.12 -4.65
C ARG A 162 15.01 -13.19 -5.30
N VAL A 163 14.06 -12.75 -6.10
CA VAL A 163 13.12 -13.55 -6.86
C VAL A 163 13.29 -13.22 -8.33
N ASP A 164 13.48 -14.23 -9.16
CA ASP A 164 13.41 -14.09 -10.61
C ASP A 164 11.94 -14.09 -11.02
N PRO A 165 11.39 -12.97 -11.54
CA PRO A 165 9.98 -12.89 -11.90
C PRO A 165 9.60 -13.78 -13.09
N ALA A 166 10.56 -14.19 -13.93
CA ALA A 166 10.32 -15.04 -15.09
C ALA A 166 10.33 -16.54 -14.75
N THR A 167 11.10 -16.94 -13.73
CA THR A 167 11.24 -18.37 -13.37
C THR A 167 10.66 -18.72 -11.99
N GLY A 168 10.36 -17.71 -11.16
CA GLY A 168 9.94 -17.87 -9.78
C GLY A 168 11.05 -18.33 -8.83
N SER A 169 12.31 -18.39 -9.31
CA SER A 169 13.44 -18.84 -8.50
C SER A 169 13.70 -17.87 -7.36
N VAL A 170 13.79 -18.39 -6.13
CA VAL A 170 14.08 -17.60 -4.93
C VAL A 170 15.47 -17.95 -4.41
N ARG A 171 16.32 -16.93 -4.21
CA ARG A 171 17.69 -17.10 -3.71
C ARG A 171 17.97 -16.10 -2.59
N PRO A 172 18.64 -16.50 -1.50
CA PRO A 172 19.18 -15.57 -0.52
C PRO A 172 20.12 -14.55 -1.17
N VAL A 173 20.11 -13.31 -0.69
CA VAL A 173 21.15 -12.33 -1.00
C VAL A 173 22.26 -12.49 0.04
N ASP A 174 23.47 -12.79 -0.42
CA ASP A 174 24.61 -12.98 0.47
C ASP A 174 25.13 -11.65 1.00
N GLY A 175 25.73 -11.66 2.18
CA GLY A 175 26.31 -10.46 2.79
C GLY A 175 25.29 -9.42 3.27
N THR A 176 23.99 -9.70 3.21
CA THR A 176 22.99 -8.93 3.96
C THR A 176 23.03 -9.33 5.43
N GLY A 177 22.98 -8.36 6.34
CA GLY A 177 22.92 -8.64 7.77
C GLY A 177 21.64 -9.37 8.15
N ALA A 178 21.58 -9.87 9.39
CA ALA A 178 20.35 -10.45 9.91
C ALA A 178 19.39 -9.33 10.32
N LEU A 179 18.17 -9.36 9.77
CA LEU A 179 17.08 -8.59 10.34
C LEU A 179 16.70 -9.17 11.72
N PRO A 180 16.28 -8.34 12.69
CA PRO A 180 15.99 -8.82 14.04
C PRO A 180 14.95 -9.96 14.06
N PRO A 181 15.10 -10.94 14.99
CA PRO A 181 14.11 -11.98 15.18
C PRO A 181 12.83 -11.42 15.80
N GLY A 182 11.77 -12.24 15.80
CA GLY A 182 10.50 -11.85 16.42
C GLY A 182 9.65 -10.89 15.57
N MET A 183 9.88 -10.79 14.27
CA MET A 183 8.95 -10.08 13.36
C MET A 183 8.04 -11.08 12.66
N THR A 184 6.77 -10.75 12.44
CA THR A 184 5.82 -11.72 11.84
C THR A 184 5.86 -11.73 10.31
N SER A 185 6.20 -10.59 9.70
CA SER A 185 6.24 -10.33 8.26
C SER A 185 6.91 -8.98 7.98
N TYR A 186 7.40 -8.82 6.75
CA TYR A 186 7.87 -7.55 6.18
C TYR A 186 7.02 -7.25 4.96
N GLY A 187 5.98 -6.44 5.15
CA GLY A 187 4.99 -6.11 4.13
C GLY A 187 5.24 -4.77 3.45
N SER A 188 6.36 -4.10 3.69
CA SER A 188 6.76 -3.00 2.80
C SER A 188 8.24 -3.14 2.49
N VAL A 189 8.59 -3.12 1.21
CA VAL A 189 9.96 -3.20 0.73
C VAL A 189 10.18 -2.16 -0.36
N VAL A 190 11.24 -1.37 -0.23
CA VAL A 190 11.63 -0.37 -1.23
C VAL A 190 13.14 -0.43 -1.45
N LEU A 191 13.57 -0.48 -2.71
CA LEU A 191 14.98 -0.27 -3.08
C LEU A 191 15.23 1.22 -3.26
N GLY A 192 16.09 1.77 -2.41
CA GLY A 192 16.48 3.17 -2.49
C GLY A 192 17.55 3.42 -3.56
N PRO A 193 17.70 4.68 -4.01
CA PRO A 193 18.73 5.09 -4.96
C PRO A 193 20.15 4.99 -4.38
N ASP A 194 20.28 4.81 -3.06
CA ASP A 194 21.53 4.54 -2.37
C ASP A 194 21.91 3.04 -2.37
N GLY A 195 21.16 2.19 -3.09
CA GLY A 195 21.42 0.76 -3.21
C GLY A 195 21.07 -0.06 -1.98
N ALA A 196 20.41 0.56 -0.98
CA ALA A 196 19.92 -0.12 0.20
C ALA A 196 18.47 -0.59 0.02
N LEU A 197 18.12 -1.66 0.71
CA LEU A 197 16.75 -2.13 0.83
C LEU A 197 16.15 -1.58 2.12
N TYR A 198 15.00 -0.94 2.02
CA TYR A 198 14.23 -0.43 3.14
C TYR A 198 13.06 -1.37 3.39
N ALA A 199 13.09 -2.10 4.50
CA ALA A 199 12.06 -3.08 4.86
C ALA A 199 11.26 -2.59 6.07
N THR A 200 9.93 -2.64 6.00
CA THR A 200 9.06 -2.36 7.14
C THR A 200 8.38 -3.65 7.60
N ALA A 201 8.66 -4.05 8.84
CA ALA A 201 7.95 -5.13 9.50
C ALA A 201 6.53 -4.70 9.90
N ASN A 202 5.53 -5.53 9.66
CA ASN A 202 4.13 -5.17 9.95
C ASN A 202 3.87 -5.10 11.46
N ARG A 203 4.44 -6.07 12.20
CA ARG A 203 4.36 -6.18 13.64
C ARG A 203 5.51 -7.01 14.20
N ASP A 204 5.90 -6.69 15.42
CA ASP A 204 6.77 -7.50 16.25
C ASP A 204 5.99 -8.66 16.91
N ALA A 205 6.71 -9.51 17.65
CA ALA A 205 6.18 -10.71 18.29
C ALA A 205 5.21 -10.38 19.44
N SER A 206 5.33 -9.18 20.02
CA SER A 206 4.33 -8.68 20.98
C SER A 206 3.05 -8.19 20.29
N GLY A 207 3.10 -7.97 18.97
CA GLY A 207 1.98 -7.53 18.14
C GLY A 207 1.76 -6.02 18.13
N GLY A 208 2.58 -5.23 18.83
CA GLY A 208 2.33 -3.82 19.09
C GLY A 208 2.99 -2.86 18.11
N LEU A 209 4.11 -3.24 17.49
CA LEU A 209 4.97 -2.28 16.77
C LEU A 209 5.31 -2.70 15.35
N SER A 210 5.07 -1.80 14.39
CA SER A 210 5.66 -1.85 13.06
C SER A 210 7.03 -1.17 13.07
N THR A 211 8.06 -1.80 12.54
CA THR A 211 9.45 -1.29 12.61
C THR A 211 10.06 -1.23 11.22
N ARG A 212 10.71 -0.11 10.89
CA ARG A 212 11.41 0.07 9.60
C ARG A 212 12.91 -0.10 9.76
N PHE A 213 13.50 -0.80 8.80
CA PHE A 213 14.93 -1.07 8.74
C PHE A 213 15.50 -0.62 7.40
N LYS A 214 16.74 -0.15 7.42
CA LYS A 214 17.61 -0.04 6.26
C LYS A 214 18.58 -1.22 6.26
N VAL A 215 18.65 -1.93 5.14
CA VAL A 215 19.53 -3.09 4.94
C VAL A 215 20.49 -2.76 3.80
N ALA A 216 21.78 -2.77 4.09
CA ALA A 216 22.80 -2.60 3.06
C ALA A 216 22.89 -3.87 2.19
N LEU A 217 22.93 -3.69 0.87
CA LEU A 217 23.09 -4.77 -0.12
C LEU A 217 24.52 -4.84 -0.68
N ASP A 218 25.45 -4.10 -0.09
CA ASP A 218 26.86 -3.98 -0.49
C ASP A 218 27.77 -5.08 0.10
N GLY A 219 27.18 -6.05 0.80
CA GLY A 219 27.89 -7.14 1.45
C GLY A 219 28.47 -6.81 2.83
N THR A 220 28.29 -5.58 3.33
CA THR A 220 28.81 -5.18 4.66
C THR A 220 28.07 -5.84 5.83
N GLY A 221 26.88 -6.40 5.59
CA GLY A 221 26.04 -6.95 6.63
C GLY A 221 25.31 -5.90 7.48
N THR A 222 25.30 -4.63 7.05
CA THR A 222 24.76 -3.54 7.86
C THR A 222 23.22 -3.52 7.84
N VAL A 223 22.61 -3.50 9.03
CA VAL A 223 21.17 -3.30 9.24
C VAL A 223 20.98 -2.20 10.28
N VAL A 224 20.15 -1.21 9.97
CA VAL A 224 19.87 -0.05 10.84
C VAL A 224 18.37 0.10 11.01
N GLU A 225 17.89 0.17 12.25
CA GLU A 225 16.51 0.57 12.54
C GLU A 225 16.34 2.07 12.30
N LEU A 226 15.32 2.44 11.52
CA LEU A 226 15.00 3.83 11.19
C LEU A 226 13.88 4.40 12.07
N GLY A 227 13.06 3.54 12.66
CA GLY A 227 11.99 3.94 13.58
C GLY A 227 10.83 2.97 13.65
N THR A 228 9.93 3.25 14.58
CA THR A 228 8.76 2.41 14.90
C THR A 228 7.45 3.20 14.80
N ARG A 229 6.36 2.48 14.55
CA ARG A 229 4.97 2.95 14.54
C ARG A 229 4.06 1.88 15.13
N VAL A 230 2.76 2.18 15.24
CA VAL A 230 1.74 1.18 15.57
C VAL A 230 1.80 0.01 14.57
N ALA A 231 1.46 -1.19 15.04
CA ALA A 231 1.37 -2.36 14.18
C ALA A 231 0.31 -2.21 13.09
N PHE A 232 0.59 -2.79 11.93
CA PHE A 232 -0.34 -2.89 10.80
C PHE A 232 -0.70 -4.35 10.53
N SER A 233 -1.88 -4.60 9.99
CA SER A 233 -2.26 -5.93 9.48
C SER A 233 -1.64 -6.16 8.10
N THR A 234 -1.77 -5.19 7.19
CA THR A 234 -1.13 -5.20 5.88
C THR A 234 -0.42 -3.88 5.62
N LEU A 235 0.73 -4.02 4.97
CA LEU A 235 1.50 -2.97 4.35
C LEU A 235 1.73 -3.43 2.90
N ASP A 236 1.98 -2.48 2.00
CA ASP A 236 2.61 -2.72 0.69
C ASP A 236 3.15 -1.39 0.16
N ALA A 237 4.30 -1.39 -0.51
CA ALA A 237 4.94 -0.19 -1.04
C ALA A 237 5.08 -0.20 -2.56
N SER A 238 4.93 0.97 -3.17
CA SER A 238 4.94 1.13 -4.63
C SER A 238 6.31 0.96 -5.29
N GLY A 239 7.36 0.75 -4.50
CA GLY A 239 8.74 1.00 -4.89
C GLY A 239 9.08 2.50 -4.98
N CYS A 240 10.30 2.79 -5.46
CA CYS A 240 10.84 4.14 -5.45
C CYS A 240 10.32 5.03 -6.59
N LEU A 241 9.55 6.06 -6.25
CA LEU A 241 9.28 7.20 -7.12
C LEU A 241 10.51 8.10 -7.04
N VAL A 242 11.48 7.91 -7.94
CA VAL A 242 12.62 8.84 -8.01
C VAL A 242 12.08 10.23 -8.36
N VAL A 243 12.03 11.11 -7.36
CA VAL A 243 11.80 12.54 -7.57
C VAL A 243 13.15 13.13 -7.93
N ARG A 244 13.35 13.49 -9.22
CA ARG A 244 14.42 14.42 -9.54
C ARG A 244 14.09 15.70 -8.75
N ASN A 245 14.89 16.04 -7.73
CA ASN A 245 14.72 17.30 -7.03
C ASN A 245 14.62 18.41 -8.09
N PRO A 246 13.54 19.20 -8.11
CA PRO A 246 13.50 20.36 -8.99
C PRO A 246 14.72 21.23 -8.68
N PRO A 247 15.40 21.81 -9.69
CA PRO A 247 16.51 22.72 -9.44
C PRO A 247 16.07 23.76 -8.41
N ARG A 248 16.84 23.94 -7.33
CA ARG A 248 16.58 24.99 -6.34
C ARG A 248 16.37 26.30 -7.11
N PRO A 249 15.30 27.09 -6.85
CA PRO A 249 15.10 28.36 -7.55
C PRO A 249 16.39 29.16 -7.47
N GLN A 250 16.99 29.47 -8.62
CA GLN A 250 18.15 30.34 -8.63
C GLN A 250 17.74 31.67 -7.98
N PRO A 251 18.58 32.27 -7.12
CA PRO A 251 18.30 33.61 -6.60
C PRO A 251 17.96 34.51 -7.78
N GLN A 252 16.76 35.09 -7.77
CA GLN A 252 16.39 36.07 -8.79
C GLN A 252 17.49 37.13 -8.83
N PRO A 253 18.00 37.51 -10.02
CA PRO A 253 18.92 38.63 -10.14
C PRO A 253 18.32 39.82 -9.41
N LYS A 254 19.07 40.43 -8.48
CA LYS A 254 18.65 41.69 -7.86
C LYS A 254 18.22 42.66 -8.97
N PRO A 255 17.07 43.34 -8.85
CA PRO A 255 16.65 44.33 -9.83
C PRO A 255 17.81 45.30 -10.07
N GLN A 256 18.26 45.40 -11.33
CA GLN A 256 19.19 46.47 -11.69
C GLN A 256 18.51 47.81 -11.39
N PRO A 257 19.24 48.80 -10.85
CA PRO A 257 18.70 50.14 -10.67
C PRO A 257 18.15 50.65 -12.00
N GLN A 258 16.85 50.99 -12.03
CA GLN A 258 16.27 51.66 -13.19
C GLN A 258 17.03 52.97 -13.45
N PRO A 259 17.37 53.29 -14.70
CA PRO A 259 17.92 54.60 -15.05
C PRO A 259 16.97 55.71 -14.59
N GLN A 260 17.53 56.70 -13.89
CA GLN A 260 16.81 57.92 -13.48
C GLN A 260 16.15 58.58 -14.71
N PRO A 261 14.87 58.98 -14.64
CA PRO A 261 14.23 59.74 -15.70
C PRO A 261 14.98 61.05 -15.95
N ALA A 262 15.36 61.30 -17.21
CA ALA A 262 15.94 62.56 -17.63
C ALA A 262 14.94 63.71 -17.40
N GLN A 263 15.43 64.83 -16.84
CA GLN A 263 14.64 66.04 -16.63
C GLN A 263 14.06 66.57 -17.96
N PRO A 264 12.80 67.05 -17.99
CA PRO A 264 12.21 67.60 -19.20
C PRO A 264 12.87 68.92 -19.60
N GLN A 265 13.31 69.03 -20.85
CA GLN A 265 13.65 70.30 -21.47
C GLN A 265 12.38 71.13 -21.76
N PRO A 266 12.43 72.48 -21.66
CA PRO A 266 11.28 73.34 -21.96
C PRO A 266 10.85 73.24 -23.44
N ALA A 267 9.56 73.02 -23.65
CA ALA A 267 8.94 72.88 -24.97
C ALA A 267 8.89 74.21 -25.73
N GLN A 268 9.29 74.19 -27.00
CA GLN A 268 8.99 75.25 -27.96
C GLN A 268 7.57 75.08 -28.54
N PRO A 269 6.84 76.17 -28.86
CA PRO A 269 5.47 76.08 -29.34
C PRO A 269 5.44 75.64 -30.80
N ARG A 270 4.71 74.56 -31.11
CA ARG A 270 4.40 74.16 -32.49
C ARG A 270 2.94 74.55 -32.86
N PRO A 271 2.68 75.08 -34.07
CA PRO A 271 1.38 75.60 -34.47
C PRO A 271 0.31 74.52 -34.68
N ALA A 272 -0.94 74.94 -34.50
CA ALA A 272 -2.16 74.14 -34.57
C ALA A 272 -2.38 73.49 -35.94
N GLN A 273 -2.81 72.22 -35.91
CA GLN A 273 -3.37 71.51 -37.07
C GLN A 273 -4.84 71.13 -36.84
N PRO A 274 -5.64 70.97 -37.92
CA PRO A 274 -7.10 70.98 -37.87
C PRO A 274 -7.71 69.67 -37.38
N GLN A 275 -8.87 69.80 -36.71
CA GLN A 275 -9.65 68.70 -36.16
C GLN A 275 -10.24 67.79 -37.25
N ALA A 276 -10.08 66.48 -37.07
CA ALA A 276 -10.78 65.44 -37.82
C ALA A 276 -12.05 64.98 -37.05
N PRO A 277 -13.05 64.39 -37.74
CA PRO A 277 -14.44 64.32 -37.27
C PRO A 277 -14.67 63.30 -36.14
N GLN A 278 -15.60 63.65 -35.25
CA GLN A 278 -16.07 62.81 -34.14
C GLN A 278 -16.73 61.52 -34.65
N GLN A 279 -16.25 60.37 -34.18
CA GLN A 279 -16.96 59.09 -34.30
C GLN A 279 -18.12 59.01 -33.28
N PRO A 280 -19.26 58.37 -33.61
CA PRO A 280 -20.42 58.30 -32.74
C PRO A 280 -20.18 57.42 -31.51
N ALA A 281 -20.78 57.82 -30.38
CA ALA A 281 -20.77 57.07 -29.14
C ALA A 281 -21.44 55.68 -29.30
N PRO A 282 -20.91 54.62 -28.67
CA PRO A 282 -21.57 53.32 -28.64
C PRO A 282 -22.86 53.39 -27.81
N GLN A 283 -23.92 52.78 -28.35
CA GLN A 283 -25.23 52.67 -27.68
C GLN A 283 -25.13 51.79 -26.42
N PRO A 284 -25.92 52.09 -25.36
CA PRO A 284 -25.95 51.29 -24.14
C PRO A 284 -26.55 49.89 -24.38
N PRO A 285 -26.12 48.86 -23.63
CA PRO A 285 -26.67 47.51 -23.75
C PRO A 285 -28.13 47.48 -23.31
N VAL A 286 -28.97 46.81 -24.09
CA VAL A 286 -30.35 46.50 -23.74
C VAL A 286 -30.36 45.57 -22.53
N ALA A 287 -31.07 45.98 -21.48
CA ALA A 287 -31.29 45.17 -20.28
C ALA A 287 -32.02 43.86 -20.64
N GLN A 288 -31.33 42.73 -20.45
CA GLN A 288 -31.97 41.41 -20.52
C GLN A 288 -32.82 41.21 -19.26
N ALA A 289 -34.06 40.74 -19.47
CA ALA A 289 -35.01 40.46 -18.40
C ALA A 289 -34.50 39.38 -17.44
N PRO A 290 -34.88 39.41 -16.14
CA PRO A 290 -34.45 38.42 -15.17
C PRO A 290 -34.91 37.01 -15.55
N ALA A 291 -33.97 36.05 -15.53
CA ALA A 291 -34.28 34.64 -15.66
C ALA A 291 -35.18 34.19 -14.50
N VAL A 292 -36.27 33.50 -14.85
CA VAL A 292 -37.20 32.87 -13.90
C VAL A 292 -36.44 31.79 -13.11
N PRO A 293 -36.59 31.72 -11.77
CA PRO A 293 -35.96 30.67 -10.96
C PRO A 293 -36.46 29.27 -11.39
N PRO A 294 -35.59 28.24 -11.41
CA PRO A 294 -36.05 26.87 -11.64
C PRO A 294 -36.98 26.42 -10.52
N ALA A 295 -38.04 25.70 -10.90
CA ALA A 295 -39.02 25.13 -9.99
C ALA A 295 -38.36 24.15 -8.98
N PRO A 296 -38.87 24.06 -7.75
CA PRO A 296 -38.36 23.13 -6.75
C PRO A 296 -38.54 21.68 -7.22
N VAL A 297 -37.47 20.90 -7.11
CA VAL A 297 -37.46 19.45 -7.34
C VAL A 297 -38.36 18.79 -6.27
N PRO A 298 -39.30 17.90 -6.65
CA PRO A 298 -40.14 17.22 -5.67
C PRO A 298 -39.29 16.31 -4.76
N SER A 299 -39.52 16.44 -3.45
CA SER A 299 -38.93 15.58 -2.42
C SER A 299 -39.25 14.10 -2.68
N PRO A 300 -38.30 13.18 -2.42
CA PRO A 300 -38.60 11.74 -2.41
C PRO A 300 -39.66 11.46 -1.35
N GLY A 301 -40.74 10.77 -1.75
CA GLY A 301 -41.78 10.32 -0.84
C GLY A 301 -41.24 9.36 0.23
N PRO A 302 -41.92 9.24 1.38
CA PRO A 302 -41.51 8.33 2.44
C PRO A 302 -41.49 6.89 1.94
N ALA A 303 -40.44 6.15 2.31
CA ALA A 303 -40.31 4.73 2.06
C ALA A 303 -41.53 3.98 2.63
N PRO A 304 -42.05 2.95 1.94
CA PRO A 304 -43.10 2.11 2.49
C PRO A 304 -42.57 1.40 3.76
N SER A 305 -43.29 1.62 4.86
CA SER A 305 -43.14 0.90 6.11
C SER A 305 -43.34 -0.59 5.86
N SER A 306 -42.26 -1.36 5.85
CA SER A 306 -42.32 -2.82 5.93
C SER A 306 -42.94 -3.20 7.27
N ALA A 307 -44.18 -3.67 7.23
CA ALA A 307 -44.82 -4.36 8.34
C ALA A 307 -43.93 -5.54 8.79
N PRO A 308 -43.92 -5.89 10.09
CA PRO A 308 -43.20 -7.06 10.57
C PRO A 308 -43.77 -8.31 9.90
N MET A 309 -42.93 -9.01 9.13
CA MET A 309 -43.21 -10.37 8.73
C MET A 309 -43.32 -11.21 9.99
N ALA A 310 -44.49 -11.84 10.17
CA ALA A 310 -44.74 -12.81 11.21
C ALA A 310 -43.66 -13.90 11.16
N GLU A 311 -43.05 -14.11 12.31
CA GLU A 311 -42.20 -15.24 12.64
C GLU A 311 -42.98 -16.54 12.36
N PRO A 312 -42.51 -17.43 11.47
CA PRO A 312 -43.10 -18.75 11.35
C PRO A 312 -42.77 -19.54 12.63
N ALA A 313 -43.83 -20.05 13.24
CA ALA A 313 -43.80 -20.91 14.41
C ALA A 313 -42.80 -22.07 14.23
N PRO A 314 -41.99 -22.42 15.24
CA PRO A 314 -41.16 -23.60 15.18
C PRO A 314 -42.04 -24.85 15.22
N GLU A 315 -41.86 -25.71 14.20
CA GLU A 315 -42.31 -27.09 14.20
C GLU A 315 -41.73 -27.80 15.43
N GLN A 316 -42.62 -28.22 16.32
CA GLN A 316 -42.30 -29.15 17.39
C GLN A 316 -42.19 -30.54 16.79
N GLU A 317 -40.99 -31.13 16.85
CA GLU A 317 -40.84 -32.58 16.86
C GLU A 317 -40.33 -33.03 18.23
N LEU A 318 -40.99 -34.08 18.72
CA LEU A 318 -41.02 -34.60 20.08
C LEU A 318 -39.69 -35.27 20.54
N VAL A 319 -39.34 -35.00 21.81
CA VAL A 319 -38.92 -35.97 22.88
C VAL A 319 -37.52 -36.62 22.69
N GLU A 320 -36.55 -36.55 23.62
CA GLU A 320 -36.58 -36.97 25.02
C GLU A 320 -35.28 -36.53 25.73
N GLY A 321 -35.33 -36.17 27.02
CA GLY A 321 -34.16 -36.20 27.92
C GLY A 321 -33.68 -34.86 28.48
N GLN A 322 -34.37 -34.33 29.49
CA GLN A 322 -33.77 -33.42 30.47
C GLN A 322 -33.50 -34.17 31.78
N PRO A 323 -32.50 -33.72 32.56
CA PRO A 323 -32.92 -33.07 33.81
C PRO A 323 -32.19 -31.76 34.15
N ALA A 324 -33.01 -30.84 34.67
CA ALA A 324 -32.81 -29.90 35.77
C ALA A 324 -31.81 -28.73 35.63
N VAL A 325 -32.41 -27.54 35.45
CA VAL A 325 -31.89 -26.19 35.68
C VAL A 325 -31.56 -25.98 37.17
N ARG A 326 -30.41 -25.36 37.47
CA ARG A 326 -30.15 -24.65 38.74
C ARG A 326 -29.88 -23.16 38.47
N ASP A 327 -30.51 -22.37 39.32
CA ASP A 327 -30.66 -20.91 39.40
C ASP A 327 -29.33 -20.13 39.57
N PRO A 328 -29.03 -19.07 38.76
CA PRO A 328 -27.85 -18.23 38.94
C PRO A 328 -28.21 -16.97 39.75
N ARG A 329 -28.48 -17.14 41.04
CA ARG A 329 -28.48 -16.04 42.01
C ARG A 329 -27.68 -16.41 43.26
N ARG A 330 -26.36 -16.49 43.13
CA ARG A 330 -25.42 -16.19 44.22
C ARG A 330 -23.99 -16.13 43.73
N ARG A 331 -23.25 -15.21 44.36
CA ARG A 331 -21.79 -15.04 44.33
C ARG A 331 -21.26 -14.05 43.28
N THR A 332 -21.60 -12.79 43.51
CA THR A 332 -20.56 -11.75 43.56
C THR A 332 -19.75 -11.93 44.86
N GLU A 333 -18.48 -11.55 44.80
CA GLU A 333 -17.42 -11.58 45.83
C GLU A 333 -16.53 -12.83 45.85
N GLU A 334 -15.23 -12.54 45.71
CA GLU A 334 -14.06 -13.41 45.82
C GLU A 334 -13.63 -14.16 44.55
N VAL A 335 -12.88 -13.49 43.67
CA VAL A 335 -11.43 -13.72 43.41
C VAL A 335 -10.93 -12.59 42.50
N GLU A 336 -10.38 -11.55 43.13
CA GLU A 336 -9.35 -10.70 42.50
C GLU A 336 -8.02 -11.44 42.70
N ALA A 337 -7.58 -12.21 41.69
CA ALA A 337 -6.19 -12.64 41.45
C ALA A 337 -6.17 -13.81 40.43
N ALA A 338 -6.04 -13.49 39.15
CA ALA A 338 -5.28 -14.25 38.16
C ALA A 338 -5.52 -13.62 36.78
N GLY A 339 -4.46 -13.07 36.19
CA GLY A 339 -4.50 -12.41 34.89
C GLY A 339 -4.65 -13.36 33.70
N LEU A 340 -4.80 -12.70 32.55
CA LEU A 340 -4.52 -13.16 31.18
C LEU A 340 -5.53 -14.12 30.53
N ASN A 341 -6.47 -13.53 29.77
CA ASN A 341 -6.59 -13.74 28.32
C ASN A 341 -7.64 -12.81 27.71
N PRO A 342 -7.41 -12.32 26.47
CA PRO A 342 -8.29 -12.80 25.41
C PRO A 342 -7.51 -13.16 24.13
N LEU A 343 -7.59 -14.44 23.77
CA LEU A 343 -7.28 -14.92 22.43
C LEU A 343 -8.47 -14.60 21.51
N LEU A 344 -8.36 -13.51 20.75
CA LEU A 344 -9.11 -13.34 19.49
C LEU A 344 -8.16 -13.74 18.35
N HIS A 345 -8.09 -15.05 18.09
CA HIS A 345 -7.40 -15.59 16.93
C HIS A 345 -8.26 -15.37 15.69
N THR A 346 -7.72 -14.67 14.70
CA THR A 346 -8.33 -14.58 13.37
C THR A 346 -8.09 -15.89 12.59
N VAL A 347 -8.93 -16.14 11.59
CA VAL A 347 -8.95 -17.39 10.80
C VAL A 347 -7.63 -17.64 10.06
N ASP A 348 -6.86 -16.57 9.78
CA ASP A 348 -5.54 -16.66 9.17
C ASP A 348 -4.46 -17.18 10.14
N ASP A 349 -4.55 -16.83 11.43
CA ASP A 349 -3.70 -17.44 12.47
C ASP A 349 -4.01 -18.92 12.63
N GLN A 350 -5.28 -19.33 12.54
CA GLN A 350 -5.66 -20.73 12.62
C GLN A 350 -5.09 -21.57 11.46
N ARG A 351 -4.99 -20.99 10.25
CA ARG A 351 -4.36 -21.66 9.10
C ARG A 351 -2.84 -21.80 9.26
N ARG A 352 -2.18 -20.82 9.88
CA ARG A 352 -0.73 -20.86 10.13
C ARG A 352 -0.36 -21.84 11.24
N TRP A 353 -1.12 -21.88 12.33
CA TRP A 353 -0.91 -22.86 13.40
C TRP A 353 -1.31 -24.29 13.02
N GLY A 354 -2.37 -24.45 12.21
CA GLY A 354 -2.79 -25.77 11.70
C GLY A 354 -1.70 -26.48 10.89
N LEU A 355 -0.93 -25.73 10.09
CA LEU A 355 0.15 -26.29 9.27
C LEU A 355 1.39 -26.65 10.10
N VAL A 356 1.68 -25.89 11.16
CA VAL A 356 2.74 -26.19 12.14
C VAL A 356 2.41 -27.46 12.94
N ALA A 357 1.16 -27.61 13.39
CA ALA A 357 0.70 -28.80 14.08
C ALA A 357 0.79 -30.05 13.18
N LEU A 358 0.40 -29.93 11.91
CA LEU A 358 0.49 -31.02 10.94
C LEU A 358 1.95 -31.46 10.69
N LEU A 359 2.88 -30.50 10.55
CA LEU A 359 4.31 -30.78 10.37
C LEU A 359 4.95 -31.42 11.62
N LEU A 360 4.54 -31.03 12.82
CA LEU A 360 5.01 -31.66 14.06
C LEU A 360 4.51 -33.10 14.21
N VAL A 361 3.25 -33.38 13.86
CA VAL A 361 2.70 -34.73 13.88
C VAL A 361 3.38 -35.64 12.84
N LEU A 362 3.60 -35.14 11.63
CA LEU A 362 4.27 -35.90 10.57
C LEU A 362 5.77 -36.10 10.85
N GLY A 363 6.45 -35.09 11.40
CA GLY A 363 7.86 -35.18 11.81
C GLY A 363 8.10 -36.10 13.02
N GLY A 364 7.20 -36.09 14.00
CA GLY A 364 7.25 -36.97 15.17
C GLY A 364 7.08 -38.46 14.81
N ALA A 365 6.24 -38.78 13.82
CA ALA A 365 6.04 -40.14 13.35
C ALA A 365 7.28 -40.72 12.63
N ALA A 366 8.07 -39.88 11.96
CA ALA A 366 9.31 -40.32 11.30
C ALA A 366 10.44 -40.62 12.30
N ALA A 367 10.58 -39.79 13.35
CA ALA A 367 11.58 -40.00 14.39
C ALA A 367 11.31 -41.25 15.25
N ALA A 368 10.05 -41.55 15.54
CA ALA A 368 9.67 -42.74 16.31
C ALA A 368 9.96 -44.06 15.58
N ARG A 369 9.84 -44.11 14.24
CA ARG A 369 10.18 -45.30 13.44
C ARG A 369 11.67 -45.58 13.37
N GLN A 370 12.52 -44.54 13.40
CA GLN A 370 13.97 -44.70 13.30
C GLN A 370 14.60 -45.21 14.62
N VAL A 371 14.01 -44.86 15.77
CA VAL A 371 14.45 -45.35 17.09
C VAL A 371 14.00 -46.79 17.36
N GLY A 372 12.84 -47.21 16.83
CA GLY A 372 12.36 -48.59 16.97
C GLY A 372 13.22 -49.64 16.24
N SER A 373 13.85 -49.27 15.12
CA SER A 373 14.66 -50.21 14.32
C SER A 373 16.08 -50.47 14.86
N ARG A 374 16.55 -49.69 15.85
CA ARG A 374 17.88 -49.83 16.44
C ARG A 374 17.92 -50.68 17.72
N ARG A 375 16.78 -51.18 18.19
CA ARG A 375 16.68 -52.05 19.39
C ARG A 375 16.53 -53.54 19.09
N THR A 376 16.59 -53.94 17.81
CA THR A 376 16.50 -55.34 17.37
C THR A 376 17.63 -55.72 16.41
N ARG A 377 18.87 -55.45 16.81
CA ARG A 377 20.06 -56.15 16.31
C ARG A 377 21.00 -56.46 17.46
#